data_AF-A0A6I7NML8-F1
#
_entry.id   AF-A0A6I7NML8-F1
#
_cell.length_a   1.000
_cell.length_b   1.000
_cell.length_c   1.000
_cell.angle_alpha   90.00
_cell.angle_beta   90.00
_cell.angle_gamma   90.00
#
_symmetry.space_group_name_H-M   'P 1'
#
loop_
_entity.id
_entity.type
_entity.pdbx_description
1 polymer ?
#
loop_
_entity_poly.entity_id
_entity_poly.type
_entity_poly.pdbx_seq_one_letter_code
_entity_poly.pdbx_strand_id
1 'polypeptide(L)'
;MNKVREISNSDIEKFIDDANYLIDEAEALKYVIDSVPYDETPPGGESIIDMLRLINFAQKEYYKPVTERVFTENRLIKLNEITHYKKAYAEHTDEKERDIQKVLNKIIKNRAAIINLFYKITVIDWERILKDHSGEEITLFNFVSGMVKEERAALKKIADLVLIYQNELQNQREINSKAGHRKFSDT
;
A
#
# COMPACT_ATOMS: atom_id res chain seq x y z
N MET A 1 0.21 -27.84 16.41
CA MET A 1 -0.66 -26.74 16.89
C MET A 1 0.23 -25.64 17.42
N ASN A 2 0.44 -24.57 16.65
CA ASN A 2 1.09 -23.37 17.18
C ASN A 2 0.06 -22.67 18.07
N LYS A 3 0.41 -22.47 19.35
CA LYS A 3 -0.38 -21.66 20.28
C LYS A 3 -0.51 -20.26 19.68
N VAL A 4 -1.73 -19.82 19.38
CA VAL A 4 -1.99 -18.42 19.05
C VAL A 4 -1.57 -17.61 20.28
N ARG A 5 -0.54 -16.78 20.12
CA ARG A 5 -0.08 -15.88 21.18
C ARG A 5 -1.22 -14.89 21.46
N GLU A 6 -1.58 -14.76 22.73
CA GLU A 6 -2.55 -13.77 23.21
C GLU A 6 -2.08 -12.37 22.82
N ILE A 7 -2.97 -11.60 22.18
CA ILE A 7 -2.65 -10.29 21.63
C ILE A 7 -2.81 -9.25 22.74
N SER A 8 -1.73 -8.55 23.08
CA SER A 8 -1.77 -7.50 24.10
C SER A 8 -2.19 -6.15 23.51
N ASN A 9 -2.72 -5.24 24.36
CA ASN A 9 -2.95 -3.84 23.97
C ASN A 9 -1.68 -3.18 23.40
N SER A 10 -0.51 -3.44 23.97
CA SER A 10 0.75 -2.89 23.46
C SER A 10 1.13 -3.43 22.07
N ASP A 11 0.78 -4.68 21.75
CA ASP A 11 0.99 -5.22 20.41
C ASP A 11 0.08 -4.52 19.39
N ILE A 12 -1.16 -4.21 19.79
CA ILE A 12 -2.14 -3.48 18.96
C ILE A 12 -1.72 -2.03 18.77
N GLU A 13 -1.32 -1.32 19.82
CA GLU A 13 -0.87 0.08 19.75
C GLU A 13 0.32 0.21 18.81
N LYS A 14 1.34 -0.62 18.98
CA LYS A 14 2.50 -0.64 18.08
C LYS A 14 2.11 -0.94 16.63
N PHE A 15 1.17 -1.86 16.42
CA PHE A 15 0.66 -2.17 15.09
C PHE A 15 -0.05 -0.97 14.46
N ILE A 16 -0.86 -0.24 15.24
CA ILE A 16 -1.55 0.96 14.74
C ILE A 16 -0.54 2.07 14.43
N ASP A 17 0.49 2.25 15.23
CA ASP A 17 1.59 3.19 14.95
C ASP A 17 2.33 2.81 13.66
N ASP A 18 2.62 1.53 13.47
CA ASP A 18 3.20 0.98 12.24
C ASP A 18 2.34 1.25 11.00
N ALA A 19 1.01 1.23 11.15
CA ALA A 19 0.05 1.54 10.10
C ALA A 19 -0.05 3.05 9.84
N ASN A 20 0.00 3.88 10.89
CA ASN A 20 0.03 5.34 10.80
C ASN A 20 1.28 5.81 10.05
N TYR A 21 2.44 5.23 10.34
CA TYR A 21 3.68 5.57 9.64
C TYR A 21 3.60 5.43 8.12
N LEU A 22 2.79 4.48 7.61
CA LEU A 22 2.59 4.36 6.17
C LEU A 22 1.89 5.61 5.59
N ILE A 23 1.01 6.29 6.34
CA ILE A 23 0.42 7.57 5.93
C ILE A 23 1.53 8.57 5.67
N ASP A 24 2.47 8.71 6.60
CA ASP A 24 3.61 9.62 6.47
C ASP A 24 4.46 9.28 5.23
N GLU A 25 4.70 7.99 4.96
CA GLU A 25 5.38 7.56 3.73
C GLU A 25 4.62 7.97 2.47
N ALA A 26 3.29 7.83 2.45
CA ALA A 26 2.47 8.24 1.32
C ALA A 26 2.43 9.77 1.16
N GLU A 27 2.44 10.52 2.26
CA GLU A 27 2.55 11.98 2.25
C GLU A 27 3.91 12.45 1.73
N ALA A 28 4.99 11.81 2.17
CA ALA A 28 6.34 12.11 1.72
C ALA A 28 6.49 11.88 0.20
N LEU A 29 5.90 10.81 -0.34
CA LEU A 29 5.92 10.53 -1.77
C LEU A 29 5.32 11.67 -2.61
N LYS A 30 4.31 12.39 -2.12
CA LYS A 30 3.66 13.49 -2.87
C LYS A 30 4.64 14.59 -3.29
N TYR A 31 5.71 14.81 -2.52
CA TYR A 31 6.69 15.86 -2.81
C TYR A 31 7.66 15.50 -3.95
N VAL A 32 7.82 14.21 -4.25
CA VAL A 32 8.81 13.72 -5.20
C VAL A 32 8.20 13.06 -6.43
N ILE A 33 6.95 12.60 -6.34
CA ILE A 33 6.35 11.73 -7.35
C ILE A 33 6.16 12.40 -8.72
N ASP A 34 5.86 13.71 -8.75
CA ASP A 34 5.66 14.44 -10.01
C ASP A 34 6.98 14.72 -10.74
N SER A 35 8.13 14.45 -10.10
CA SER A 35 9.46 14.63 -10.71
C SER A 35 9.96 13.39 -11.47
N VAL A 36 9.20 12.29 -11.44
CA VAL A 36 9.58 11.01 -12.07
C VAL A 36 8.50 10.56 -13.06
N PRO A 37 8.84 9.74 -14.07
CA PRO A 37 7.87 9.19 -15.02
C PRO A 37 7.01 8.10 -14.36
N TYR A 38 6.06 8.50 -13.51
CA TYR A 38 5.28 7.58 -12.67
C TYR A 38 4.31 6.68 -13.43
N ASP A 39 4.00 7.02 -14.68
CA ASP A 39 3.11 6.30 -15.59
C ASP A 39 3.85 5.35 -16.54
N GLU A 40 5.18 5.42 -16.59
CA GLU A 40 6.00 4.50 -17.36
C GLU A 40 6.11 3.14 -16.67
N THR A 41 6.04 2.08 -17.48
CA THR A 41 6.21 0.70 -17.01
C THR A 41 7.65 0.26 -17.26
N PRO A 42 8.46 0.03 -16.22
CA PRO A 42 9.82 -0.47 -16.40
C PRO A 42 9.83 -1.91 -16.93
N PRO A 43 10.90 -2.36 -17.62
CA PRO A 43 11.00 -3.72 -18.13
C PRO A 43 10.77 -4.78 -17.03
N GLY A 44 9.76 -5.63 -17.23
CA GLY A 44 9.41 -6.70 -16.29
C GLY A 44 8.72 -6.25 -14.99
N GLY A 45 8.29 -4.98 -14.91
CA GLY A 45 7.64 -4.41 -13.74
C GLY A 45 6.26 -3.81 -14.01
N GLU A 46 5.76 -3.07 -13.01
CA GLU A 46 4.53 -2.29 -13.07
C GLU A 46 4.89 -0.81 -12.91
N SER A 47 4.11 0.08 -13.52
CA SER A 47 4.26 1.52 -13.32
C SER A 47 3.97 1.91 -11.87
N ILE A 48 4.56 3.02 -11.41
CA ILE A 48 4.35 3.54 -10.05
C ILE A 48 2.86 3.83 -9.81
N ILE A 49 2.18 4.45 -10.78
CA ILE A 49 0.76 4.76 -10.67
C ILE A 49 -0.10 3.50 -10.56
N ASP A 50 0.23 2.41 -11.25
CA ASP A 50 -0.55 1.18 -11.17
C ASP A 50 -0.38 0.48 -9.82
N MET A 51 0.83 0.49 -9.25
CA MET A 51 1.07 0.00 -7.89
C MET A 51 0.27 0.82 -6.85
N LEU A 52 0.27 2.14 -6.95
CA LEU A 52 -0.49 3.02 -6.06
C LEU A 52 -2.01 2.83 -6.20
N ARG A 53 -2.51 2.68 -7.44
CA ARG A 53 -3.92 2.38 -7.69
C ARG A 53 -4.32 1.04 -7.09
N LEU A 54 -3.47 0.02 -7.18
CA LEU A 54 -3.72 -1.28 -6.58
C LEU A 54 -3.80 -1.18 -5.04
N ILE A 55 -2.90 -0.43 -4.41
CA ILE A 55 -2.96 -0.16 -2.96
C ILE A 55 -4.31 0.49 -2.60
N ASN A 56 -4.68 1.57 -3.30
CA ASN A 56 -5.94 2.27 -3.08
C ASN A 56 -7.15 1.35 -3.23
N PHE A 57 -7.16 0.52 -4.29
CA PHE A 57 -8.22 -0.44 -4.55
C PHE A 57 -8.31 -1.49 -3.43
N ALA A 58 -7.17 -2.05 -3.02
CA ALA A 58 -7.13 -3.07 -1.97
C ALA A 58 -7.66 -2.52 -0.63
N GLN A 59 -7.27 -1.30 -0.25
CA GLN A 59 -7.79 -0.64 0.96
C GLN A 59 -9.30 -0.46 0.93
N LYS A 60 -9.82 0.06 -0.19
CA LYS A 60 -11.24 0.43 -0.33
C LYS A 60 -12.16 -0.77 -0.52
N GLU A 61 -11.79 -1.68 -1.41
CA GLU A 61 -12.68 -2.74 -1.91
C GLU A 61 -12.48 -4.07 -1.19
N TYR A 62 -11.39 -4.23 -0.42
CA TYR A 62 -11.05 -5.52 0.20
C TYR A 62 -10.78 -5.41 1.69
N TYR A 63 -9.70 -4.75 2.10
CA TYR A 63 -9.26 -4.81 3.50
C TYR A 63 -10.25 -4.13 4.44
N LYS A 64 -10.74 -2.93 4.10
CA LYS A 64 -11.73 -2.24 4.93
C LYS A 64 -13.04 -3.04 4.99
N PRO A 65 -13.69 -3.43 3.87
CA PRO A 65 -14.91 -4.23 3.93
C PRO A 65 -14.76 -5.56 4.69
N VAL A 66 -13.64 -6.28 4.51
CA VAL A 66 -13.41 -7.54 5.25
C VAL A 66 -13.29 -7.27 6.74
N THR A 67 -12.52 -6.25 7.14
CA THR A 67 -12.36 -5.87 8.56
C THR A 67 -13.70 -5.48 9.17
N GLU A 68 -14.50 -4.67 8.48
CA GLU A 68 -15.84 -4.27 8.92
C GLU A 68 -16.78 -5.48 9.05
N ARG A 69 -16.72 -6.44 8.12
CA ARG A 69 -17.54 -7.66 8.19
C ARG A 69 -17.16 -8.57 9.36
N VAL A 70 -15.87 -8.78 9.61
CA VAL A 70 -15.41 -9.56 10.78
C VAL A 70 -15.86 -8.90 12.09
N PHE A 71 -15.87 -7.57 12.12
CA PHE A 71 -16.31 -6.80 13.28
C PHE A 71 -17.83 -6.81 13.48
N THR A 72 -18.62 -6.69 12.41
CA THR A 72 -20.09 -6.51 12.47
C THR A 72 -20.88 -7.81 12.36
N GLU A 73 -20.35 -8.84 11.73
CA GLU A 73 -21.04 -10.11 11.53
C GLU A 73 -20.66 -11.12 12.62
N ASN A 74 -21.66 -11.87 13.13
CA ASN A 74 -21.43 -12.96 14.09
C ASN A 74 -21.03 -14.30 13.43
N ARG A 75 -20.99 -14.36 12.10
CA ARG A 75 -20.61 -15.57 11.36
C ARG A 75 -19.13 -15.56 11.03
N LEU A 76 -18.54 -16.75 10.98
CA LEU A 76 -17.17 -16.93 10.52
C LEU A 76 -17.04 -16.46 9.06
N ILE A 77 -16.20 -15.45 8.83
CA ILE A 77 -15.87 -14.97 7.49
C ILE A 77 -14.87 -15.94 6.85
N LYS A 78 -15.10 -16.30 5.59
CA LYS A 78 -14.14 -17.08 4.79
C LYS A 78 -13.68 -16.27 3.59
N LEU A 79 -12.38 -16.02 3.49
CA LEU A 79 -11.83 -15.19 2.44
C LEU A 79 -11.93 -15.85 1.06
N ASN A 80 -11.98 -17.18 0.97
CA ASN A 80 -12.21 -17.89 -0.28
C ASN A 80 -13.59 -17.64 -0.92
N GLU A 81 -14.56 -17.12 -0.15
CA GLU A 81 -15.88 -16.68 -0.64
C GLU A 81 -15.87 -15.22 -1.11
N ILE A 82 -14.73 -14.52 -0.97
CA ILE A 82 -14.56 -13.11 -1.33
C ILE A 82 -13.47 -13.02 -2.41
N THR A 83 -13.79 -12.44 -3.57
CA THR A 83 -12.80 -12.25 -4.64
C THR A 83 -11.61 -11.44 -4.11
N HIS A 84 -10.41 -12.01 -4.22
CA HIS A 84 -9.18 -11.34 -3.80
C HIS A 84 -8.94 -10.06 -4.60
N TYR A 85 -8.47 -9.00 -3.94
CA TYR A 85 -8.35 -7.66 -4.54
C TYR A 85 -7.52 -7.63 -5.83
N LYS A 86 -6.43 -8.42 -5.93
CA LYS A 86 -5.61 -8.51 -7.16
C LYS A 86 -6.42 -8.99 -8.36
N LYS A 87 -7.27 -10.00 -8.16
CA LYS A 87 -8.14 -10.54 -9.22
C LYS A 87 -9.22 -9.54 -9.56
N ALA A 88 -9.90 -9.00 -8.55
CA ALA A 88 -10.95 -7.99 -8.74
C ALA A 88 -10.41 -6.74 -9.47
N TYR A 89 -9.21 -6.27 -9.14
CA TYR A 89 -8.57 -5.13 -9.79
C TYR A 89 -8.22 -5.40 -11.27
N ALA A 90 -7.81 -6.62 -11.60
CA ALA A 90 -7.53 -7.02 -12.98
C ALA A 90 -8.80 -7.08 -13.85
N GLU A 91 -9.92 -7.47 -13.24
CA GLU A 91 -11.24 -7.55 -13.90
C GLU A 91 -11.97 -6.19 -13.92
N HIS A 92 -11.45 -5.18 -13.21
CA HIS A 92 -12.09 -3.88 -13.09
C HIS A 92 -11.95 -3.06 -14.37
N THR A 93 -13.07 -2.76 -15.03
CA THR A 93 -13.14 -2.09 -16.34
C THR A 93 -13.24 -0.57 -16.27
N ASP A 94 -13.37 0.00 -15.07
CA ASP A 94 -13.58 1.44 -14.90
C ASP A 94 -12.33 2.25 -15.28
N GLU A 95 -12.56 3.50 -15.72
CA GLU A 95 -11.47 4.40 -16.06
C GLU A 95 -10.60 4.66 -14.82
N LYS A 96 -9.34 4.23 -14.91
CA LYS A 96 -8.38 4.35 -13.80
C LYS A 96 -7.94 5.81 -13.64
N GLU A 97 -8.03 6.33 -12.41
CA GLU A 97 -7.58 7.68 -12.04
C GLU A 97 -6.13 7.94 -12.49
N ARG A 98 -5.91 8.88 -13.40
CA ARG A 98 -4.59 9.18 -14.00
C ARG A 98 -3.78 10.21 -13.22
N ASP A 99 -4.44 10.97 -12.35
CA ASP A 99 -3.79 11.98 -11.52
C ASP A 99 -3.16 11.31 -10.28
N ILE A 100 -1.83 11.23 -10.28
CA ILE A 100 -1.06 10.55 -9.23
C ILE A 100 -1.27 11.19 -7.85
N GLN A 101 -1.43 12.50 -7.78
CA GLN A 101 -1.70 13.23 -6.55
C GLN A 101 -3.08 12.88 -6.00
N LYS A 102 -4.09 12.75 -6.87
CA LYS A 102 -5.41 12.25 -6.46
C LYS A 102 -5.36 10.80 -5.98
N VAL A 103 -4.57 9.93 -6.62
CA VAL A 103 -4.39 8.55 -6.14
C VAL A 103 -3.78 8.54 -4.74
N LEU A 104 -2.69 9.28 -4.50
CA LEU A 104 -2.05 9.38 -3.19
C LEU A 104 -3.00 9.94 -2.11
N ASN A 105 -3.75 10.99 -2.43
CA ASN A 105 -4.76 11.53 -1.50
C ASN A 105 -5.86 10.51 -1.16
N LYS A 106 -6.28 9.68 -2.12
CA LYS A 106 -7.24 8.60 -1.87
C LYS A 106 -6.66 7.52 -0.96
N ILE A 107 -5.40 7.12 -1.15
CA ILE A 107 -4.68 6.17 -0.28
C ILE A 107 -4.61 6.72 1.15
N ILE A 108 -4.14 7.94 1.33
CA ILE A 108 -4.02 8.59 2.65
C ILE A 108 -5.39 8.61 3.36
N LYS A 109 -6.44 9.04 2.65
CA LYS A 109 -7.81 9.09 3.20
C LYS A 109 -8.33 7.70 3.57
N ASN A 110 -8.16 6.71 2.70
CA ASN A 110 -8.66 5.35 2.94
C ASN A 110 -7.90 4.68 4.08
N ARG A 111 -6.58 4.86 4.16
CA ARG A 111 -5.78 4.37 5.28
C ARG A 111 -6.19 5.02 6.60
N ALA A 112 -6.38 6.34 6.64
CA ALA A 112 -6.89 7.01 7.83
C ALA A 112 -8.27 6.45 8.27
N ALA A 113 -9.15 6.13 7.31
CA ALA A 113 -10.43 5.50 7.62
C ALA A 113 -10.27 4.07 8.19
N ILE A 114 -9.32 3.29 7.70
CA ILE A 114 -8.98 1.96 8.23
C ILE A 114 -8.39 2.06 9.64
N ILE A 115 -7.47 2.99 9.87
CA ILE A 115 -6.88 3.20 11.20
C ILE A 115 -7.92 3.66 12.21
N ASN A 116 -8.84 4.55 11.80
CA ASN A 116 -9.98 4.93 12.64
C ASN A 116 -10.92 3.76 12.95
N LEU A 117 -10.97 2.74 12.09
CA LEU A 117 -11.66 1.48 12.39
C LEU A 117 -10.87 0.66 13.40
N PHE A 118 -9.54 0.58 13.26
CA PHE A 118 -8.66 -0.15 14.19
C PHE A 118 -8.79 0.34 15.64
N TYR A 119 -8.83 1.66 15.85
CA TYR A 119 -9.04 2.24 17.19
C TYR A 119 -10.40 1.89 17.83
N LYS A 120 -11.37 1.41 17.06
CA LYS A 120 -12.70 1.01 17.57
C LYS A 120 -12.80 -0.47 17.90
N ILE A 121 -11.82 -1.28 17.50
CA ILE A 121 -11.82 -2.73 17.70
C ILE A 121 -11.28 -3.03 19.10
N THR A 122 -12.05 -3.78 19.89
CA THR A 122 -11.62 -4.23 21.22
C THR A 122 -10.54 -5.32 21.11
N VAL A 123 -9.74 -5.54 22.15
CA VAL A 123 -8.73 -6.62 22.18
C VAL A 123 -9.35 -7.97 21.84
N ILE A 124 -10.53 -8.27 22.37
CA ILE A 124 -11.25 -9.53 22.11
C ILE A 124 -11.64 -9.62 20.63
N ASP A 125 -12.08 -8.51 20.03
CA ASP A 125 -12.46 -8.50 18.61
C ASP A 125 -11.26 -8.64 17.67
N TRP A 126 -10.05 -8.23 18.09
CA TRP A 126 -8.80 -8.49 17.35
C TRP A 126 -8.45 -9.97 17.25
N GLU A 127 -8.88 -10.77 18.22
CA GLU A 127 -8.68 -12.22 18.26
C GLU A 127 -9.75 -13.02 17.51
N ARG A 128 -10.77 -12.36 16.95
CA ARG A 128 -11.79 -13.03 16.12
C ARG A 128 -11.15 -13.79 14.97
N ILE A 129 -11.59 -15.02 14.79
CA ILE A 129 -11.11 -15.93 13.76
C ILE A 129 -11.83 -15.66 12.44
N LEU A 130 -11.09 -15.74 11.34
CA LEU A 130 -11.56 -15.84 9.97
C LEU A 130 -10.77 -16.94 9.25
N LYS A 131 -11.32 -17.47 8.16
CA LYS A 131 -10.59 -18.42 7.30
C LYS A 131 -9.95 -17.71 6.13
N ASP A 132 -8.68 -17.95 5.90
CA ASP A 132 -7.96 -17.39 4.76
C ASP A 132 -8.35 -18.07 3.42
N HIS A 133 -7.66 -17.71 2.34
CA HIS A 133 -7.91 -18.29 1.00
C HIS A 133 -7.55 -19.77 0.90
N SER A 134 -6.62 -20.27 1.72
CA SER A 134 -6.32 -21.71 1.86
C SER A 134 -7.31 -22.45 2.76
N GLY A 135 -8.17 -21.72 3.48
CA GLY A 135 -9.11 -22.29 4.45
C GLY A 135 -8.52 -22.44 5.86
N GLU A 136 -7.29 -21.96 6.08
CA GLU A 136 -6.63 -21.94 7.38
C GLU A 136 -7.21 -20.84 8.27
N GLU A 137 -7.21 -21.07 9.58
CA GLU A 137 -7.72 -20.11 10.55
C GLU A 137 -6.65 -19.07 10.89
N ILE A 138 -7.01 -17.80 10.73
CA ILE A 138 -6.19 -16.64 11.11
C ILE A 138 -7.03 -15.70 11.97
N THR A 139 -6.39 -14.90 12.83
CA THR A 139 -7.08 -13.84 13.57
C THR A 139 -7.27 -12.60 12.70
N LEU A 140 -8.21 -11.72 13.07
CA LEU A 140 -8.35 -10.40 12.47
C LEU A 140 -7.04 -9.63 12.51
N PHE A 141 -6.33 -9.69 13.65
CA PHE A 141 -5.01 -9.09 13.79
C PHE A 141 -4.00 -9.62 12.77
N ASN A 142 -3.95 -10.94 12.54
CA ASN A 142 -3.06 -11.51 11.53
C ASN A 142 -3.41 -11.04 10.12
N PHE A 143 -4.70 -10.98 9.79
CA PHE A 143 -5.19 -10.50 8.51
C PHE A 143 -4.75 -9.04 8.24
N VAL A 144 -5.03 -8.12 9.17
CA VAL A 144 -4.67 -6.70 9.00
C VAL A 144 -3.15 -6.46 9.11
N SER A 145 -2.45 -7.28 9.88
CA SER A 145 -0.98 -7.25 9.92
C SER A 145 -0.38 -7.66 8.58
N GLY A 146 -1.00 -8.64 7.90
CA GLY A 146 -0.66 -9.02 6.53
C GLY A 146 -0.84 -7.86 5.56
N MET A 147 -1.98 -7.16 5.64
CA MET A 147 -2.24 -5.94 4.86
C MET A 147 -1.13 -4.89 5.04
N VAL A 148 -0.81 -4.50 6.28
CA VAL A 148 0.20 -3.46 6.54
C VAL A 148 1.57 -3.87 6.01
N LYS A 149 1.94 -5.16 6.13
CA LYS A 149 3.19 -5.69 5.56
C LYS A 149 3.22 -5.63 4.04
N GLU A 150 2.13 -6.01 3.38
CA GLU A 150 2.00 -5.95 1.91
C GLU A 150 2.08 -4.50 1.41
N GLU A 151 1.37 -3.58 2.06
CA GLU A 151 1.41 -2.16 1.70
C GLU A 151 2.79 -1.55 1.90
N ARG A 152 3.46 -1.84 3.03
CA ARG A 152 4.83 -1.38 3.29
C ARG A 152 5.80 -1.87 2.23
N ALA A 153 5.69 -3.14 1.81
CA ALA A 153 6.53 -3.69 0.75
C ALA A 153 6.28 -2.99 -0.60
N ALA A 154 5.03 -2.68 -0.92
CA ALA A 154 4.67 -1.96 -2.14
C ALA A 154 5.17 -0.51 -2.13
N LEU A 155 4.97 0.22 -1.03
CA LEU A 155 5.48 1.60 -0.86
C LEU A 155 7.00 1.65 -0.94
N LYS A 156 7.70 0.68 -0.33
CA LYS A 156 9.15 0.56 -0.47
C LYS A 156 9.58 0.38 -1.93
N LYS A 157 8.93 -0.53 -2.66
CA LYS A 157 9.21 -0.74 -4.09
C LYS A 157 8.99 0.53 -4.90
N ILE A 158 7.95 1.30 -4.59
CA ILE A 158 7.70 2.61 -5.22
C ILE A 158 8.81 3.60 -4.90
N ALA A 159 9.22 3.72 -3.63
CA ALA A 159 10.29 4.62 -3.22
C ALA A 159 11.62 4.26 -3.90
N ASP A 160 11.94 2.97 -4.02
CA ASP A 160 13.13 2.49 -4.73
C ASP A 160 13.10 2.91 -6.21
N LEU A 161 11.94 2.81 -6.89
CA LEU A 161 11.78 3.26 -8.28
C LEU A 161 11.93 4.77 -8.41
N VAL A 162 11.33 5.55 -7.51
CA VAL A 162 11.48 7.02 -7.47
C VAL A 162 12.95 7.38 -7.36
N LEU A 163 13.69 6.73 -6.46
CA LEU A 163 15.12 6.97 -6.27
C LEU A 163 15.94 6.62 -7.52
N ILE A 164 15.64 5.51 -8.18
CA ILE A 164 16.29 5.12 -9.45
C ILE A 164 16.10 6.23 -10.50
N TYR A 165 14.86 6.68 -10.72
CA TYR A 165 14.59 7.73 -11.70
C TYR A 165 15.25 9.06 -11.34
N GLN A 166 15.25 9.45 -10.07
CA GLN A 166 15.92 10.68 -9.63
C GLN A 166 17.44 10.62 -9.88
N ASN A 167 18.07 9.48 -9.61
CA ASN A 167 19.50 9.28 -9.87
C ASN A 167 19.81 9.32 -11.37
N GLU A 168 18.97 8.73 -12.21
CA GLU A 168 19.12 8.79 -13.67
C GLU A 168 19.02 10.22 -14.20
N LEU A 169 18.03 10.99 -13.72
CA LEU A 169 17.88 12.41 -14.08
C LEU A 169 19.09 13.24 -13.64
N GLN A 170 19.61 13.00 -12.44
CA GLN A 170 20.80 13.70 -11.95
C GLN A 170 22.03 13.38 -12.82
N ASN A 171 22.27 12.10 -13.11
CA ASN A 171 23.38 11.67 -13.95
C ASN A 171 23.32 12.27 -15.36
N GLN A 172 22.12 12.32 -15.97
CA GLN A 172 21.94 12.96 -17.27
C GLN A 172 22.24 14.47 -17.24
N ARG A 173 21.81 15.18 -16.18
CA ARG A 173 22.13 16.60 -16.00
C ARG A 173 23.63 16.85 -15.89
N GLU A 174 24.35 16.01 -15.15
CA GLU A 174 25.81 16.10 -15.02
C GLU A 174 26.56 15.82 -16.32
N ILE A 175 26.10 14.84 -17.11
CA ILE A 175 26.67 14.56 -18.42
C ILE A 175 26.46 15.75 -19.36
N ASN A 176 25.24 16.30 -19.39
CA ASN A 176 24.90 17.44 -20.24
C ASN A 176 25.66 18.71 -19.86
N SER A 177 25.85 18.98 -18.56
CA SER A 177 26.61 20.14 -18.10
C SER A 177 28.09 20.04 -18.49
N LYS A 178 28.70 18.86 -18.35
CA LYS A 178 30.08 18.57 -18.79
C LYS A 178 30.25 18.64 -20.31
N ALA A 179 29.27 18.16 -21.08
CA ALA A 179 29.28 18.25 -22.54
C ALA A 179 29.11 19.70 -23.04
N GLY A 180 28.30 20.51 -22.36
CA GLY A 180 28.14 21.94 -22.64
C GLY A 180 29.43 22.73 -22.41
N HIS A 181 30.15 22.45 -21.31
CA HIS A 181 31.41 23.15 -21.01
C HIS A 181 32.52 22.87 -22.02
N ARG A 182 32.58 21.66 -22.61
CA ARG A 182 33.54 21.32 -23.67
C ARG A 182 33.28 22.05 -24.99
N LYS A 183 32.01 22.32 -25.32
CA LYS A 183 31.66 23.07 -26.54
C LYS A 183 31.98 24.57 -26.47
N PHE A 184 32.09 25.14 -25.27
CA PHE A 184 32.44 26.54 -25.07
C PHE A 184 33.95 26.79 -24.91
N SER A 185 34.76 25.75 -24.64
CA SER A 185 36.22 25.89 -24.55
C SER A 185 36.94 25.77 -25.90
N ASP A 186 36.23 25.32 -26.95
CA ASP A 186 36.77 25.08 -28.29
C ASP A 186 36.35 26.17 -29.32
N THR A 187 35.80 27.30 -28.84
CA THR A 187 35.52 28.54 -29.61
C THR A 187 36.25 29.70 -28.98
#